data_AF-A0A3E0VW58-F1
#
_entry.id   AF-A0A3E0VW58-F1
#
_cell.length_a   1.000
_cell.length_b   1.000
_cell.length_c   1.000
_cell.angle_alpha   90.00
_cell.angle_beta   90.00
_cell.angle_gamma   90.00
#
_symmetry.space_group_name_H-M   'P 1'
#
loop_
_entity.id
_entity.type
_entity.pdbx_description
1 polymer ?
#
loop_
_entity_poly.entity_id
_entity_poly.type
_entity_poly.pdbx_seq_one_letter_code
_entity_poly.pdbx_strand_id
1 'polypeptide(L)'
;MTPRSKRLSTLALIAALAVVITVGTVADLNHGRAAHDAAFASRIAAVVVFDEAQDAHTAASATLGASTADASLVATQLQAVTDALTPYSDEAVLTAARSAAATAVPAVAPLTSDTLTTLTAVSTDSTTTAGIRADTAALDSVRADLQQQTQQALDAATALDAQSAAARTALADLADSVVAHGRALLDASPLASDETRAAASASTDALAASAEATRARASTDLGAALTAFVGVADAVTASQAAGQQAADAATAAAETAAARQRSSGSSGSSGSSGSSGSGSGGTFVTFPPPTLTWVEPPPLPLNPVVCNDPVTGVPIACS
;
A
#
# COMPACT_ATOMS: atom_id res chain seq x y z
N MET A 1 7.92 -36.31 98.81
CA MET A 1 7.34 -36.57 97.46
C MET A 1 7.16 -38.07 97.28
N THR A 2 5.92 -38.54 97.21
CA THR A 2 5.62 -39.96 97.01
C THR A 2 5.85 -40.35 95.54
N PRO A 3 6.19 -41.62 95.24
CA PRO A 3 6.39 -42.08 93.86
C PRO A 3 5.16 -41.85 92.96
N ARG A 4 3.96 -41.72 93.53
CA ARG A 4 2.73 -41.34 92.83
C ARG A 4 2.69 -39.87 92.37
N SER A 5 3.19 -38.92 93.16
CA SER A 5 3.17 -37.49 92.79
C SER A 5 4.16 -37.18 91.66
N LYS A 6 5.31 -37.87 91.63
CA LYS A 6 6.27 -37.78 90.51
C LYS A 6 5.64 -38.28 89.22
N ARG A 7 5.02 -39.47 89.23
CA ARG A 7 4.37 -40.06 88.04
C ARG A 7 3.23 -39.20 87.47
N LEU A 8 2.41 -38.59 88.32
CA LEU A 8 1.34 -37.67 87.89
C LEU A 8 1.90 -36.41 87.25
N SER A 9 2.99 -35.82 87.79
CA SER A 9 3.61 -34.64 87.19
C SER A 9 4.24 -34.93 85.82
N THR A 10 4.84 -36.12 85.63
CA THR A 10 5.44 -36.51 84.34
C THR A 10 4.37 -36.78 83.29
N LEU A 11 3.26 -37.44 83.67
CA LEU A 11 2.12 -37.66 82.76
C LEU A 11 1.45 -36.34 82.35
N ALA A 12 1.28 -35.40 83.28
CA ALA A 12 0.73 -34.08 82.99
C ALA A 12 1.63 -33.27 82.03
N LEU A 13 2.96 -33.34 82.20
CA LEU A 13 3.91 -32.69 81.32
C LEU A 13 3.89 -33.29 79.91
N ILE A 14 3.84 -34.62 79.79
CA ILE A 14 3.74 -35.30 78.49
C ILE A 14 2.42 -34.94 77.79
N ALA A 15 1.31 -34.91 78.52
CA ALA A 15 0.02 -34.51 77.99
C ALA A 15 0.02 -33.04 77.52
N ALA A 16 0.60 -32.13 78.30
CA ALA A 16 0.73 -30.72 77.91
C ALA A 16 1.63 -30.55 76.68
N LEU A 17 2.76 -31.26 76.60
CA LEU A 17 3.65 -31.23 75.45
C LEU A 17 2.96 -31.78 74.20
N ALA A 18 2.22 -32.89 74.32
CA ALA A 18 1.45 -33.47 73.23
C ALA A 18 0.38 -32.50 72.72
N VAL A 19 -0.33 -31.80 73.61
CA VAL A 19 -1.33 -30.78 73.22
C VAL A 19 -0.67 -29.60 72.51
N VAL A 20 0.46 -29.07 73.01
CA VAL A 20 1.18 -27.96 72.37
C VAL A 20 1.70 -28.36 70.99
N ILE A 21 2.28 -29.57 70.86
CA ILE A 21 2.73 -30.09 69.56
C ILE A 21 1.55 -30.25 68.61
N THR A 22 0.41 -30.80 69.09
CA THR A 22 -0.77 -31.02 68.24
C THR A 22 -1.43 -29.71 67.81
N VAL A 23 -1.52 -28.71 68.70
CA VAL A 23 -2.06 -27.38 68.36
C VAL A 23 -1.11 -26.64 67.41
N GLY A 24 0.21 -26.73 67.65
CA GLY A 24 1.22 -26.15 66.76
C GLY A 24 1.18 -26.76 65.36
N THR A 25 1.10 -28.09 65.24
CA THR A 25 1.02 -28.75 63.93
C THR A 25 -0.29 -28.44 63.20
N VAL A 26 -1.43 -28.37 63.91
CA VAL A 26 -2.71 -27.98 63.29
C VAL A 26 -2.68 -26.52 62.81
N ALA A 27 -2.09 -25.61 63.59
CA ALA A 27 -1.92 -24.21 63.19
C ALA A 27 -1.02 -24.07 61.95
N ASP A 28 0.11 -24.78 61.92
CA ASP A 28 1.02 -24.80 60.76
C ASP A 28 0.37 -25.42 59.52
N LEU A 29 -0.41 -26.49 59.69
CA LEU A 29 -1.17 -27.12 58.59
C LEU A 29 -2.24 -26.18 58.04
N ASN A 30 -2.99 -25.48 58.90
CA ASN A 30 -3.99 -24.50 58.47
C ASN A 30 -3.35 -23.29 57.77
N HIS A 31 -2.22 -22.81 58.27
CA HIS A 31 -1.47 -21.72 57.65
C HIS A 31 -0.91 -22.14 56.27
N GLY A 32 -0.31 -23.33 56.19
CA GLY A 32 0.21 -23.90 54.93
C GLY A 32 -0.89 -24.11 53.89
N ARG A 33 -2.06 -24.60 54.32
CA ARG A 33 -3.24 -24.76 53.45
C ARG A 33 -3.74 -23.40 52.92
N ALA A 34 -3.92 -22.42 53.79
CA ALA A 34 -4.36 -21.08 53.38
C ALA A 34 -3.35 -20.42 52.41
N ALA A 35 -2.05 -20.60 52.64
CA ALA A 35 -1.01 -20.09 51.76
C ALA A 35 -0.97 -20.80 50.39
N HIS A 36 -1.30 -22.09 50.35
CA HIS A 36 -1.44 -22.87 49.10
C HIS A 36 -2.69 -22.45 48.33
N ASP A 37 -3.85 -22.38 48.99
CA ASP A 37 -5.12 -21.96 48.39
C ASP A 37 -5.00 -20.53 47.79
N ALA A 38 -4.33 -19.61 48.50
CA ALA A 38 -4.06 -18.26 48.00
C ALA A 38 -3.12 -18.25 46.79
N ALA A 39 -2.06 -19.08 46.80
CA ALA A 39 -1.15 -19.20 45.66
C ALA A 39 -1.87 -19.77 44.42
N PHE A 40 -2.74 -20.77 44.61
CA PHE A 40 -3.52 -21.37 43.53
C PHE A 40 -4.53 -20.37 42.93
N ALA A 41 -5.24 -19.62 43.79
CA ALA A 41 -6.13 -18.54 43.33
C ALA A 41 -5.37 -17.45 42.56
N SER A 42 -4.17 -17.08 43.02
CA SER A 42 -3.30 -16.13 42.31
C SER A 42 -2.88 -16.65 40.93
N ARG A 43 -2.55 -17.94 40.83
CA ARG A 43 -2.20 -18.55 39.54
C ARG A 43 -3.37 -18.54 38.57
N ILE A 44 -4.58 -18.87 39.03
CA ILE A 44 -5.80 -18.80 38.19
C ILE A 44 -5.99 -17.37 37.66
N ALA A 45 -5.88 -16.36 38.53
CA ALA A 45 -6.00 -14.97 38.11
C ALA A 45 -4.91 -14.58 37.10
N ALA A 46 -3.67 -15.01 37.31
CA ALA A 46 -2.57 -14.74 36.37
C ALA A 46 -2.78 -15.39 35.00
N VAL A 47 -3.33 -16.61 34.94
CA VAL A 47 -3.69 -17.27 33.67
C VAL A 47 -4.76 -16.47 32.92
N VAL A 48 -5.82 -16.02 33.60
CA VAL A 48 -6.89 -15.24 32.94
C VAL A 48 -6.34 -13.94 32.34
N VAL A 49 -5.52 -13.19 33.09
CA VAL A 49 -4.96 -11.92 32.58
C VAL A 49 -3.89 -12.17 31.50
N PHE A 50 -3.20 -13.31 31.54
CA PHE A 50 -2.31 -13.73 30.49
C PHE A 50 -3.06 -14.03 29.19
N ASP A 51 -4.18 -14.76 29.25
CA ASP A 51 -5.02 -15.05 28.08
C ASP A 51 -5.56 -13.75 27.45
N GLU A 52 -6.04 -12.80 28.27
CA GLU A 52 -6.45 -11.46 27.80
C GLU A 52 -5.31 -10.71 27.10
N ALA A 53 -4.08 -10.83 27.60
CA ALA A 53 -2.91 -10.22 26.97
C ALA A 53 -2.52 -10.91 25.65
N GLN A 54 -2.72 -12.22 25.53
CA GLN A 54 -2.52 -12.95 24.26
C GLN A 54 -3.55 -12.56 23.20
N ASP A 55 -4.82 -12.41 23.60
CA ASP A 55 -5.88 -11.94 22.70
C ASP A 55 -5.59 -10.51 22.20
N ALA A 56 -5.20 -9.61 23.12
CA ALA A 56 -4.81 -8.24 22.78
C ALA A 56 -3.61 -8.20 21.83
N HIS A 57 -2.59 -9.03 22.08
CA HIS A 57 -1.42 -9.14 21.21
C HIS A 57 -1.77 -9.67 19.82
N THR A 58 -2.66 -10.66 19.74
CA THR A 58 -3.16 -11.22 18.47
C THR A 58 -3.92 -10.17 17.66
N ALA A 59 -4.80 -9.41 18.33
CA ALA A 59 -5.52 -8.30 17.70
C ALA A 59 -4.56 -7.22 17.17
N ALA A 60 -3.58 -6.80 17.98
CA ALA A 60 -2.58 -5.81 17.57
C ALA A 60 -1.73 -6.30 16.38
N SER A 61 -1.36 -7.59 16.38
CA SER A 61 -0.63 -8.21 15.26
C SER A 61 -1.46 -8.22 13.98
N ALA A 62 -2.76 -8.50 14.07
CA ALA A 62 -3.68 -8.42 12.93
C ALA A 62 -3.81 -6.98 12.39
N THR A 63 -3.91 -5.98 13.27
CA THR A 63 -3.93 -4.55 12.90
C THR A 63 -2.65 -4.13 12.19
N LEU A 64 -1.49 -4.54 12.70
CA LEU A 64 -0.21 -4.27 12.06
C LEU A 64 -0.12 -4.94 10.68
N GLY A 65 -0.57 -6.18 10.55
CA GLY A 65 -0.63 -6.90 9.27
C GLY A 65 -1.49 -6.18 8.24
N ALA A 66 -2.69 -5.73 8.63
CA ALA A 66 -3.56 -4.94 7.76
C ALA A 66 -2.93 -3.61 7.33
N SER A 67 -2.28 -2.90 8.25
CA SER A 67 -1.60 -1.62 7.97
C SER A 67 -0.42 -1.81 7.02
N THR A 68 0.31 -2.91 7.16
CA THR A 68 1.45 -3.27 6.28
C THR A 68 0.98 -3.60 4.88
N ALA A 69 -0.12 -4.36 4.73
CA ALA A 69 -0.69 -4.70 3.43
C ALA A 69 -1.19 -3.45 2.68
N ASP A 70 -1.85 -2.54 3.40
CA ASP A 70 -2.31 -1.25 2.85
C ASP A 70 -1.14 -0.35 2.43
N ALA A 71 -0.11 -0.20 3.28
CA ALA A 71 1.09 0.56 2.93
C ALA A 71 1.80 0.00 1.68
N SER A 72 1.89 -1.33 1.58
CA SER A 72 2.49 -2.03 0.43
C SER A 72 1.69 -1.82 -0.86
N LEU A 73 0.37 -1.81 -0.77
CA LEU A 73 -0.52 -1.53 -1.89
C LEU A 73 -0.35 -0.08 -2.38
N VAL A 74 -0.36 0.88 -1.47
CA VAL A 74 -0.15 2.31 -1.80
C VAL A 74 1.22 2.50 -2.44
N ALA A 75 2.28 1.91 -1.88
CA ALA A 75 3.63 2.01 -2.44
C ALA A 75 3.71 1.44 -3.86
N THR A 76 3.11 0.27 -4.10
CA THR A 76 3.09 -0.38 -5.43
C THR A 76 2.34 0.48 -6.45
N GLN A 77 1.18 1.02 -6.07
CA GLN A 77 0.42 1.92 -6.94
C GLN A 77 1.22 3.17 -7.27
N LEU A 78 1.87 3.76 -6.26
CA LEU A 78 2.64 4.99 -6.42
C LEU A 78 3.86 4.78 -7.32
N GLN A 79 4.55 3.64 -7.20
CA GLN A 79 5.65 3.24 -8.09
C GLN A 79 5.18 3.07 -9.55
N ALA A 80 4.10 2.32 -9.78
CA ALA A 80 3.57 2.08 -11.13
C ALA A 80 3.12 3.38 -11.81
N VAL A 81 2.56 4.30 -11.03
CA VAL A 81 2.00 5.57 -11.49
C VAL A 81 3.08 6.61 -11.79
N THR A 82 4.10 6.76 -10.93
CA THR A 82 5.09 7.84 -11.09
C THR A 82 5.92 7.70 -12.35
N ASP A 83 6.23 6.48 -12.80
CA ASP A 83 6.99 6.28 -14.04
C ASP A 83 6.19 6.70 -15.27
N ALA A 84 4.90 6.29 -15.34
CA ALA A 84 4.02 6.59 -16.46
C ALA A 84 3.67 8.09 -16.60
N LEU A 85 3.68 8.84 -15.50
CA LEU A 85 3.27 10.25 -15.47
C LEU A 85 4.43 11.25 -15.60
N THR A 86 5.67 10.78 -15.72
CA THR A 86 6.85 11.63 -15.87
C THR A 86 6.69 12.76 -16.93
N PRO A 87 6.09 12.54 -18.12
CA PRO A 87 5.93 13.61 -19.10
C PRO A 87 4.73 14.54 -18.86
N TYR A 88 3.84 14.23 -17.90
CA TYR A 88 2.55 14.91 -17.69
C TYR A 88 2.42 15.64 -16.35
N SER A 89 3.49 15.67 -15.55
CA SER A 89 3.50 16.25 -14.21
C SER A 89 4.75 17.10 -14.01
N ASP A 90 4.65 18.05 -13.07
CA ASP A 90 5.82 18.80 -12.60
C ASP A 90 6.82 17.88 -11.88
N GLU A 91 8.11 18.02 -12.20
CA GLU A 91 9.19 17.21 -11.62
C GLU A 91 9.26 17.32 -10.08
N ALA A 92 8.90 18.50 -9.53
CA ALA A 92 8.82 18.71 -8.09
C ALA A 92 7.74 17.84 -7.43
N VAL A 93 6.58 17.69 -8.09
CA VAL A 93 5.45 16.88 -7.63
C VAL A 93 5.79 15.39 -7.77
N LEU A 94 6.42 14.99 -8.88
CA LEU A 94 6.93 13.63 -9.07
C LEU A 94 7.98 13.26 -8.01
N THR A 95 8.89 14.16 -7.69
CA THR A 95 9.92 13.95 -6.65
C THR A 95 9.26 13.80 -5.27
N ALA A 96 8.29 14.65 -4.93
CA ALA A 96 7.54 14.55 -3.68
C ALA A 96 6.77 13.23 -3.59
N ALA A 97 6.11 12.82 -4.68
CA ALA A 97 5.41 11.55 -4.78
C ALA A 97 6.38 10.37 -4.59
N ARG A 98 7.50 10.32 -5.32
CA ARG A 98 8.53 9.27 -5.17
C ARG A 98 9.09 9.21 -3.75
N SER A 99 9.33 10.36 -3.11
CA SER A 99 9.77 10.40 -1.70
C SER A 99 8.71 9.85 -0.74
N ALA A 100 7.43 10.12 -1.01
CA ALA A 100 6.32 9.56 -0.25
C ALA A 100 6.17 8.05 -0.48
N ALA A 101 6.38 7.53 -1.71
CA ALA A 101 6.46 6.09 -1.97
C ALA A 101 7.58 5.43 -1.15
N ALA A 102 8.80 5.97 -1.24
CA ALA A 102 9.95 5.38 -0.58
C ALA A 102 9.80 5.32 0.95
N THR A 103 9.05 6.26 1.54
CA THR A 103 8.74 6.28 2.97
C THR A 103 7.53 5.42 3.35
N ALA A 104 6.61 5.18 2.41
CA ALA A 104 5.46 4.28 2.59
C ALA A 104 5.79 2.81 2.33
N VAL A 105 6.92 2.48 1.66
CA VAL A 105 7.42 1.10 1.59
C VAL A 105 7.71 0.66 3.03
N PRO A 106 6.95 -0.28 3.59
CA PRO A 106 7.23 -0.73 4.94
C PRO A 106 8.60 -1.41 4.91
N ALA A 107 9.54 -0.91 5.70
CA ALA A 107 10.56 -1.81 6.23
C ALA A 107 9.77 -2.88 6.96
N VAL A 108 9.71 -4.10 6.41
CA VAL A 108 9.10 -5.25 7.08
C VAL A 108 9.94 -5.48 8.33
N ALA A 109 9.62 -4.74 9.40
CA ALA A 109 10.24 -4.93 10.68
C ALA A 109 9.95 -6.38 11.05
N PRO A 110 10.97 -7.20 11.34
CA PRO A 110 10.78 -8.59 11.69
C PRO A 110 10.18 -8.66 13.09
N LEU A 111 8.90 -8.33 13.21
CA LEU A 111 8.10 -8.53 14.41
C LEU A 111 7.52 -9.95 14.45
N THR A 112 7.75 -10.75 13.40
CA THR A 112 6.97 -11.96 13.15
C THR A 112 7.66 -13.27 13.51
N SER A 113 8.94 -13.31 13.92
CA SER A 113 9.60 -14.62 14.03
C SER A 113 10.52 -14.89 15.23
N ASP A 114 10.97 -13.90 16.01
CA ASP A 114 11.88 -14.18 17.14
C ASP A 114 11.21 -14.12 18.52
N THR A 115 10.12 -13.38 18.68
CA THR A 115 9.43 -13.23 19.98
C THR A 115 8.33 -14.27 20.22
N LEU A 116 7.78 -14.89 19.17
CA LEU A 116 6.89 -16.06 19.30
C LEU A 116 7.66 -17.33 19.73
N THR A 117 8.98 -17.36 19.51
CA THR A 117 9.87 -18.48 19.80
C THR A 117 10.21 -18.63 21.29
N THR A 118 9.76 -17.71 22.14
CA THR A 118 9.95 -17.79 23.60
C THR A 118 8.66 -17.71 24.42
N LEU A 119 7.50 -18.01 23.84
CA LEU A 119 6.45 -18.64 24.64
C LEU A 119 6.85 -20.09 24.89
N THR A 120 7.89 -20.26 25.71
CA THR A 120 8.10 -21.53 26.41
C THR A 120 6.82 -21.71 27.22
N ALA A 121 6.04 -22.77 26.93
CA ALA A 121 4.83 -23.06 27.68
C ALA A 121 5.15 -22.90 29.18
N VAL A 122 4.55 -21.89 29.81
CA VAL A 122 4.73 -21.71 31.25
C VAL A 122 4.04 -22.91 31.88
N SER A 123 4.83 -23.87 32.38
CA SER A 123 4.26 -25.04 33.05
C SER A 123 3.43 -24.53 34.22
N THR A 124 2.17 -24.92 34.26
CA THR A 124 1.25 -24.66 35.37
C THR A 124 0.95 -25.95 36.14
N ASP A 125 1.79 -26.97 35.96
CA ASP A 125 1.60 -28.30 36.50
C ASP A 125 2.10 -28.43 37.93
N SER A 126 2.77 -27.39 38.46
CA SER A 126 3.30 -27.46 39.81
C SER A 126 2.17 -27.57 40.82
N THR A 127 2.31 -28.52 41.74
CA THR A 127 1.38 -28.77 42.85
C THR A 127 1.92 -28.26 44.19
N THR A 128 3.20 -27.88 44.23
CA THR A 128 3.85 -27.32 45.43
C THR A 128 3.59 -25.81 45.52
N THR A 129 3.39 -25.27 46.73
CA THR A 129 3.15 -23.82 46.91
C THR A 129 4.27 -22.96 46.32
N ALA A 130 5.54 -23.38 46.47
CA ALA A 130 6.68 -22.66 45.93
C ALA A 130 6.69 -22.67 44.39
N GLY A 131 6.39 -23.82 43.78
CA GLY A 131 6.30 -23.92 42.33
C GLY A 131 5.10 -23.18 41.75
N ILE A 132 3.92 -23.23 42.38
CA ILE A 132 2.74 -22.43 41.97
C ILE A 132 3.08 -20.93 41.93
N ARG A 133 3.84 -20.43 42.92
CA ARG A 133 4.30 -19.02 42.93
C ARG A 133 5.32 -18.74 41.83
N ALA A 134 6.22 -19.68 41.53
CA ALA A 134 7.16 -19.55 40.43
C ALA A 134 6.43 -19.51 39.07
N ASP A 135 5.45 -20.40 38.85
CA ASP A 135 4.60 -20.41 37.65
C ASP A 135 3.86 -19.08 37.51
N THR A 136 3.29 -18.55 38.61
CA THR A 136 2.59 -17.26 38.62
C THR A 136 3.52 -16.11 38.23
N ALA A 137 4.73 -16.06 38.81
CA ALA A 137 5.71 -15.03 38.48
C ALA A 137 6.19 -15.12 37.03
N ALA A 138 6.30 -16.33 36.48
CA ALA A 138 6.63 -16.55 35.07
C ALA A 138 5.49 -16.05 34.15
N LEU A 139 4.23 -16.37 34.45
CA LEU A 139 3.07 -15.84 33.72
C LEU A 139 3.03 -14.31 33.74
N ASP A 140 3.29 -13.69 34.90
CA ASP A 140 3.33 -12.24 35.05
C ASP A 140 4.46 -11.59 34.21
N SER A 141 5.64 -12.23 34.16
CA SER A 141 6.75 -11.76 33.33
C SER A 141 6.40 -11.82 31.84
N VAL A 142 5.89 -12.96 31.35
CA VAL A 142 5.54 -13.11 29.93
C VAL A 142 4.39 -12.17 29.54
N ARG A 143 3.43 -11.95 30.45
CA ARG A 143 2.37 -10.96 30.25
C ARG A 143 2.93 -9.56 30.05
N ALA A 144 3.90 -9.13 30.86
CA ALA A 144 4.51 -7.80 30.71
C ALA A 144 5.20 -7.66 29.35
N ASP A 145 5.90 -8.71 28.90
CA ASP A 145 6.54 -8.74 27.57
C ASP A 145 5.49 -8.68 26.44
N LEU A 146 4.38 -9.42 26.56
CA LEU A 146 3.26 -9.37 25.60
C LEU A 146 2.63 -7.97 25.55
N GLN A 147 2.44 -7.32 26.69
CA GLN A 147 1.91 -5.94 26.74
C GLN A 147 2.85 -4.95 26.06
N GLN A 148 4.16 -5.08 26.27
CA GLN A 148 5.15 -4.25 25.59
C GLN A 148 5.13 -4.48 24.08
N GLN A 149 5.09 -5.73 23.62
CA GLN A 149 5.01 -6.07 22.18
C GLN A 149 3.70 -5.58 21.55
N THR A 150 2.59 -5.69 22.28
CA THR A 150 1.29 -5.15 21.84
C THR A 150 1.38 -3.66 21.60
N GLN A 151 1.95 -2.90 22.53
CA GLN A 151 2.12 -1.46 22.36
C GLN A 151 3.02 -1.14 21.17
N GLN A 152 4.14 -1.85 21.00
CA GLN A 152 5.03 -1.67 19.86
C GLN A 152 4.34 -1.94 18.52
N ALA A 153 3.51 -2.99 18.44
CA ALA A 153 2.75 -3.31 17.24
C ALA A 153 1.72 -2.22 16.91
N LEU A 154 1.03 -1.68 17.92
CA LEU A 154 0.08 -0.58 17.74
C LEU A 154 0.75 0.75 17.34
N ASP A 155 1.89 1.07 17.94
CA ASP A 155 2.68 2.25 17.58
C ASP A 155 3.19 2.15 16.14
N ALA A 156 3.67 0.97 15.73
CA ALA A 156 4.10 0.68 14.37
C ALA A 156 2.94 0.77 13.37
N ALA A 157 1.77 0.20 13.70
CA ALA A 157 0.57 0.31 12.88
C ALA A 157 0.14 1.78 12.68
N THR A 158 0.16 2.57 13.76
CA THR A 158 -0.17 4.00 13.71
C THR A 158 0.79 4.78 12.82
N ALA A 159 2.10 4.49 12.91
CA ALA A 159 3.10 5.10 12.06
C ALA A 159 2.90 4.74 10.57
N LEU A 160 2.60 3.46 10.27
CA LEU A 160 2.32 2.99 8.92
C LEU A 160 1.05 3.62 8.33
N ASP A 161 -0.02 3.75 9.13
CA ASP A 161 -1.24 4.43 8.70
C ASP A 161 -0.97 5.91 8.39
N ALA A 162 -0.16 6.60 9.19
CA ALA A 162 0.23 7.99 8.93
C ALA A 162 1.07 8.13 7.65
N GLN A 163 2.04 7.23 7.42
CA GLN A 163 2.82 7.17 6.19
C GLN A 163 1.94 6.89 4.96
N SER A 164 1.01 5.94 5.09
CA SER A 164 0.06 5.60 4.02
C SER A 164 -0.86 6.78 3.70
N ALA A 165 -1.32 7.53 4.70
CA ALA A 165 -2.11 8.74 4.50
C ALA A 165 -1.33 9.85 3.77
N ALA A 166 -0.06 10.06 4.15
CA ALA A 166 0.82 11.00 3.45
C ALA A 166 1.04 10.60 1.99
N ALA A 167 1.27 9.30 1.72
CA ALA A 167 1.45 8.78 0.37
C ALA A 167 0.17 8.90 -0.49
N ARG A 168 -1.02 8.65 0.08
CA ARG A 168 -2.30 8.89 -0.62
C ARG A 168 -2.51 10.38 -0.93
N THR A 169 -2.10 11.26 -0.04
CA THR A 169 -2.16 12.71 -0.27
C THR A 169 -1.25 13.09 -1.44
N ALA A 170 0.00 12.62 -1.44
CA ALA A 170 0.94 12.87 -2.53
C ALA A 170 0.45 12.29 -3.87
N LEU A 171 -0.23 11.14 -3.87
CA LEU A 171 -0.88 10.57 -5.06
C LEU A 171 -2.01 11.46 -5.59
N ALA A 172 -2.84 11.99 -4.70
CA ALA A 172 -3.93 12.87 -5.08
C ALA A 172 -3.39 14.22 -5.61
N ASP A 173 -2.32 14.75 -5.01
CA ASP A 173 -1.67 15.98 -5.48
C ASP A 173 -0.99 15.78 -6.85
N LEU A 174 -0.42 14.59 -7.10
CA LEU A 174 0.08 14.20 -8.41
C LEU A 174 -1.06 14.13 -9.44
N ALA A 175 -2.20 13.53 -9.08
CA ALA A 175 -3.36 13.49 -9.95
C ALA A 175 -3.89 14.91 -10.26
N ASP A 176 -3.93 15.81 -9.28
CA ASP A 176 -4.33 17.21 -9.48
C ASP A 176 -3.37 17.97 -10.41
N SER A 177 -2.05 17.75 -10.28
CA SER A 177 -1.04 18.31 -11.21
C SER A 177 -1.27 17.83 -12.64
N VAL A 178 -1.55 16.53 -12.81
CA VAL A 178 -1.86 15.92 -14.12
C VAL A 178 -3.16 16.46 -14.70
N VAL A 179 -4.21 16.63 -13.90
CA VAL A 179 -5.47 17.27 -14.32
C VAL A 179 -5.24 18.71 -14.77
N ALA A 180 -4.44 19.48 -14.03
CA ALA A 180 -4.10 20.87 -14.40
C ALA A 180 -3.33 20.92 -15.72
N HIS A 181 -2.36 20.02 -15.92
CA HIS A 181 -1.64 19.89 -17.18
C HIS A 181 -2.57 19.51 -18.35
N GLY A 182 -3.46 18.54 -18.14
CA GLY A 182 -4.44 18.13 -19.14
C GLY A 182 -5.38 19.26 -19.58
N ARG A 183 -5.85 20.08 -18.63
CA ARG A 183 -6.66 21.27 -18.92
C ARG A 183 -5.87 22.30 -19.74
N ALA A 184 -4.63 22.56 -19.37
CA ALA A 184 -3.76 23.46 -20.14
C ALA A 184 -3.49 22.95 -21.56
N LEU A 185 -3.31 21.63 -21.73
CA LEU A 185 -3.12 21.00 -23.03
C LEU A 185 -4.37 21.10 -23.92
N LEU A 186 -5.57 20.98 -23.34
CA LEU A 186 -6.83 21.24 -24.04
C LEU A 186 -6.97 22.69 -24.47
N ASP A 187 -6.66 23.64 -23.59
CA ASP A 187 -6.71 25.08 -23.89
C ASP A 187 -5.72 25.47 -25.00
N ALA A 188 -4.55 24.81 -25.04
CA ALA A 188 -3.54 25.01 -26.08
C ALA A 188 -3.86 24.31 -27.41
N SER A 189 -4.91 23.47 -27.47
CA SER A 189 -5.25 22.65 -28.64
C SER A 189 -6.57 23.09 -29.30
N PRO A 190 -6.65 24.29 -29.89
CA PRO A 190 -7.89 24.84 -30.45
C PRO A 190 -8.37 24.09 -31.70
N LEU A 191 -7.51 23.27 -32.33
CA LEU A 191 -7.85 22.50 -33.53
C LEU A 191 -8.27 21.05 -33.19
N ALA A 192 -8.20 20.63 -31.93
CA ALA A 192 -8.71 19.33 -31.50
C ALA A 192 -10.22 19.24 -31.73
N SER A 193 -10.71 18.06 -32.13
CA SER A 193 -12.15 17.85 -32.37
C SER A 193 -12.98 18.01 -31.09
N ASP A 194 -14.27 18.32 -31.27
CA ASP A 194 -15.20 18.45 -30.15
C ASP A 194 -15.36 17.13 -29.38
N GLU A 195 -15.34 15.97 -30.07
CA GLU A 195 -15.36 14.66 -29.40
C GLU A 195 -14.10 14.43 -28.54
N THR A 196 -12.92 14.79 -29.05
CA THR A 196 -11.67 14.64 -28.29
C THR A 196 -11.64 15.57 -27.08
N ARG A 197 -12.12 16.80 -27.22
CA ARG A 197 -12.26 17.74 -26.11
C ARG A 197 -13.23 17.23 -25.04
N ALA A 198 -14.40 16.73 -25.44
CA ALA A 198 -15.39 16.17 -24.52
C ALA A 198 -14.86 14.94 -23.76
N ALA A 199 -14.18 14.02 -24.46
CA ALA A 199 -13.55 12.86 -23.84
C ALA A 199 -12.48 13.25 -22.81
N ALA A 200 -11.64 14.24 -23.14
CA ALA A 200 -10.61 14.74 -22.24
C ALA A 200 -11.16 15.42 -21.00
N SER A 201 -12.22 16.25 -21.14
CA SER A 201 -12.91 16.82 -19.98
C SER A 201 -13.49 15.73 -19.06
N ALA A 202 -14.17 14.73 -19.63
CA ALA A 202 -14.72 13.62 -18.85
C ALA A 202 -13.63 12.81 -18.12
N SER A 203 -12.49 12.56 -18.77
CA SER A 203 -11.35 11.89 -18.13
C SER A 203 -10.70 12.73 -17.03
N THR A 204 -10.59 14.06 -17.19
CA THR A 204 -10.10 14.92 -16.11
C THR A 204 -11.03 14.92 -14.89
N ASP A 205 -12.35 14.93 -15.10
CA ASP A 205 -13.31 14.92 -14.01
C ASP A 205 -13.33 13.56 -13.28
N ALA A 206 -13.22 12.46 -14.03
CA ALA A 206 -13.06 11.12 -13.46
C ALA A 206 -11.79 10.99 -12.63
N LEU A 207 -10.66 11.53 -13.13
CA LEU A 207 -9.40 11.51 -12.40
C LEU A 207 -9.46 12.34 -11.10
N ALA A 208 -10.08 13.52 -11.15
CA ALA A 208 -10.28 14.35 -9.96
C ALA A 208 -11.17 13.63 -8.91
N ALA A 209 -12.24 12.96 -9.36
CA ALA A 209 -13.08 12.16 -8.47
C ALA A 209 -12.32 10.97 -7.84
N SER A 210 -11.48 10.28 -8.62
CA SER A 210 -10.62 9.21 -8.12
C SER A 210 -9.54 9.69 -7.16
N ALA A 211 -8.98 10.89 -7.38
CA ALA A 211 -8.03 11.52 -6.46
C ALA A 211 -8.68 11.78 -5.08
N GLU A 212 -9.90 12.32 -5.07
CA GLU A 212 -10.63 12.56 -3.84
C GLU A 212 -11.02 11.26 -3.12
N ALA A 213 -11.46 10.24 -3.88
CA ALA A 213 -11.73 8.91 -3.32
C ALA A 213 -10.47 8.25 -2.74
N THR A 214 -9.29 8.51 -3.33
CA THR A 214 -8.00 8.03 -2.82
C THR A 214 -7.66 8.70 -1.49
N ARG A 215 -7.86 10.02 -1.36
CA ARG A 215 -7.70 10.72 -0.06
C ARG A 215 -8.60 10.11 1.01
N ALA A 216 -9.83 9.74 0.64
CA ALA A 216 -10.81 9.15 1.52
C ALA A 216 -10.60 7.64 1.82
N ARG A 217 -9.54 7.00 1.29
CA ARG A 217 -9.30 5.54 1.41
C ARG A 217 -10.46 4.70 0.83
N ALA A 218 -11.22 5.27 -0.10
CA ALA A 218 -12.48 4.72 -0.60
C ALA A 218 -12.35 3.98 -1.95
N SER A 219 -11.27 4.19 -2.71
CA SER A 219 -11.05 3.45 -3.97
C SER A 219 -9.57 3.19 -4.25
N THR A 220 -9.29 2.04 -4.85
CA THR A 220 -7.96 1.61 -5.33
C THR A 220 -7.77 1.82 -6.83
N ASP A 221 -8.75 2.38 -7.56
CA ASP A 221 -8.75 2.46 -9.03
C ASP A 221 -8.01 3.68 -9.62
N LEU A 222 -7.23 4.40 -8.80
CA LEU A 222 -6.47 5.56 -9.25
C LEU A 222 -5.53 5.23 -10.42
N GLY A 223 -4.93 4.04 -10.42
CA GLY A 223 -4.08 3.58 -11.53
C GLY A 223 -4.84 3.44 -12.86
N ALA A 224 -6.08 2.95 -12.83
CA ALA A 224 -6.92 2.83 -14.02
C ALA A 224 -7.37 4.21 -14.52
N ALA A 225 -7.75 5.12 -13.60
CA ALA A 225 -8.11 6.50 -13.93
C ALA A 225 -6.94 7.27 -14.56
N LEU A 226 -5.73 7.09 -14.03
CA LEU A 226 -4.51 7.70 -14.57
C LEU A 226 -4.12 7.13 -15.94
N THR A 227 -4.25 5.81 -16.13
CA THR A 227 -4.00 5.17 -17.43
C THR A 227 -4.98 5.69 -18.48
N ALA A 228 -6.26 5.81 -18.12
CA ALA A 228 -7.29 6.37 -18.99
C ALA A 228 -7.00 7.83 -19.34
N PHE A 229 -6.51 8.63 -18.37
CA PHE A 229 -6.11 10.02 -18.63
C PHE A 229 -4.95 10.11 -19.63
N VAL A 230 -3.88 9.33 -19.44
CA VAL A 230 -2.72 9.34 -20.36
C VAL A 230 -3.14 9.04 -21.79
N GLY A 231 -3.97 8.00 -21.99
CA GLY A 231 -4.48 7.66 -23.32
C GLY A 231 -5.31 8.76 -23.98
N VAL A 232 -6.03 9.57 -23.19
CA VAL A 232 -6.80 10.69 -23.71
C VAL A 232 -5.94 11.93 -23.99
N ALA A 233 -4.91 12.21 -23.18
CA ALA A 233 -3.93 13.26 -23.46
C ALA A 233 -3.17 13.01 -24.78
N ASP A 234 -2.79 11.76 -25.03
CA ASP A 234 -2.18 11.33 -26.30
C ASP A 234 -3.14 11.56 -27.48
N ALA A 235 -4.42 11.24 -27.31
CA ALA A 235 -5.44 11.45 -28.33
C ALA A 235 -5.68 12.94 -28.65
N VAL A 236 -5.65 13.82 -27.65
CA VAL A 236 -5.75 15.29 -27.88
C VAL A 236 -4.57 15.78 -28.70
N THR A 237 -3.35 15.36 -28.34
CA THR A 237 -2.13 15.74 -29.06
C THR A 237 -2.16 15.26 -30.51
N ALA A 238 -2.60 14.03 -30.75
CA ALA A 238 -2.77 13.48 -32.10
C ALA A 238 -3.85 14.22 -32.91
N SER A 239 -4.98 14.56 -32.28
CA SER A 239 -6.09 15.30 -32.89
C SER A 239 -5.65 16.72 -33.31
N GLN A 240 -4.91 17.42 -32.44
CA GLN A 240 -4.32 18.73 -32.74
C GLN A 240 -3.35 18.66 -33.93
N ALA A 241 -2.48 17.65 -33.97
CA ALA A 241 -1.54 17.47 -35.09
C ALA A 241 -2.26 17.20 -36.42
N ALA A 242 -3.32 16.38 -36.40
CA ALA A 242 -4.15 16.14 -37.58
C ALA A 242 -4.90 17.41 -38.04
N GLY A 243 -5.43 18.19 -37.10
CA GLY A 243 -6.05 19.48 -37.38
C GLY A 243 -5.07 20.48 -38.00
N GLN A 244 -3.83 20.52 -37.52
CA GLN A 244 -2.77 21.36 -38.08
C GLN A 244 -2.42 20.95 -39.51
N GLN A 245 -2.26 19.64 -39.78
CA GLN A 245 -2.01 19.14 -41.14
C GLN A 245 -3.14 19.52 -42.12
N ALA A 246 -4.40 19.45 -41.67
CA ALA A 246 -5.54 19.86 -42.48
C ALA A 246 -5.54 21.38 -42.76
N ALA A 247 -5.20 22.21 -41.77
CA ALA A 247 -5.08 23.66 -41.93
C ALA A 247 -3.94 24.05 -42.88
N ASP A 248 -2.78 23.40 -42.77
CA ASP A 248 -1.63 23.64 -43.64
C ASP A 248 -1.95 23.23 -45.10
N ALA A 249 -2.62 22.08 -45.29
CA ALA A 249 -3.06 21.62 -46.60
C ALA A 249 -4.10 22.57 -47.25
N ALA A 250 -5.03 23.11 -46.45
CA ALA A 250 -6.00 24.10 -46.92
C ALA A 250 -5.32 25.41 -47.34
N THR A 251 -4.31 25.85 -46.59
CA THR A 251 -3.50 27.04 -46.92
C THR A 251 -2.75 26.84 -48.22
N ALA A 252 -2.08 25.69 -48.40
CA ALA A 252 -1.38 25.36 -49.65
C ALA A 252 -2.32 25.28 -50.86
N ALA A 253 -3.53 24.74 -50.69
CA ALA A 253 -4.55 24.70 -51.73
C ALA A 253 -5.05 26.11 -52.10
N ALA A 254 -5.26 26.99 -51.10
CA ALA A 254 -5.64 28.38 -51.31
C ALA A 254 -4.55 29.19 -52.04
N GLU A 255 -3.28 29.01 -51.66
CA GLU A 255 -2.14 29.63 -52.36
C GLU A 255 -2.03 29.16 -53.81
N THR A 256 -2.25 27.87 -54.05
CA THR A 256 -2.26 27.29 -55.41
C THR A 256 -3.41 27.87 -56.24
N ALA A 257 -4.60 28.04 -55.67
CA ALA A 257 -5.73 28.65 -56.34
C ALA A 257 -5.48 30.14 -56.66
N ALA A 258 -4.89 30.89 -55.71
CA ALA A 258 -4.51 32.29 -55.91
C ALA A 258 -3.40 32.46 -56.95
N ALA A 259 -2.45 31.53 -57.05
CA ALA A 259 -1.43 31.51 -58.09
C ALA A 259 -2.03 31.26 -59.48
N ARG A 260 -3.00 30.34 -59.60
CA ARG A 260 -3.74 30.09 -60.85
C ARG A 260 -4.56 31.29 -61.30
N GLN A 261 -5.15 32.05 -60.38
CA GLN A 261 -5.86 33.28 -60.73
C GLN A 261 -4.89 34.36 -61.25
N ARG A 262 -3.69 34.50 -60.65
CA ARG A 262 -2.65 35.43 -61.14
C ARG A 262 -2.13 35.07 -62.54
N SER A 263 -1.98 33.78 -62.87
CA SER A 263 -1.60 33.36 -64.23
C SER A 263 -2.73 33.54 -65.26
N SER A 264 -3.99 33.61 -64.80
CA SER A 264 -5.16 33.80 -65.67
C SER A 264 -5.47 35.29 -65.95
N GLY A 265 -4.94 36.21 -65.14
CA GLY A 265 -5.15 37.66 -65.28
C GLY A 265 -4.24 38.35 -66.31
N SER A 266 -3.41 37.60 -67.04
CA SER A 266 -2.52 38.10 -68.09
C SER A 266 -3.00 37.69 -69.49
N SER A 267 -4.19 38.14 -69.88
CA SER A 267 -4.67 38.09 -71.26
C SER A 267 -4.70 39.52 -71.82
N GLY A 268 -3.51 40.07 -72.06
CA GLY A 268 -3.30 41.35 -72.73
C GLY A 268 -2.22 41.25 -73.81
N SER A 269 -2.67 41.20 -75.07
CA SER A 269 -1.97 41.57 -76.31
C SER A 269 -0.94 40.63 -76.99
N SER A 270 -1.44 39.95 -78.04
CA SER A 270 -0.90 39.76 -79.41
C SER A 270 0.63 39.81 -79.68
N GLY A 271 1.16 38.75 -80.30
CA GLY A 271 2.42 38.82 -81.06
C GLY A 271 3.05 37.48 -81.45
N SER A 272 2.75 37.01 -82.66
CA SER A 272 3.57 36.24 -83.64
C SER A 272 4.77 35.36 -83.23
N SER A 273 4.73 34.13 -83.75
CA SER A 273 5.80 33.35 -84.43
C SER A 273 7.11 32.98 -83.71
N GLY A 274 7.39 31.67 -83.65
CA GLY A 274 8.73 31.15 -83.98
C GLY A 274 9.39 30.15 -83.04
N SER A 275 9.83 29.04 -83.65
CA SER A 275 11.05 28.26 -83.37
C SER A 275 11.12 27.25 -82.20
N SER A 276 11.32 26.01 -82.64
CA SER A 276 12.13 24.91 -82.10
C SER A 276 13.03 25.20 -80.89
N GLY A 277 12.85 24.39 -79.83
CA GLY A 277 13.77 24.33 -78.69
C GLY A 277 13.58 23.03 -77.92
N SER A 278 14.56 22.14 -78.07
CA SER A 278 14.77 20.91 -77.33
C SER A 278 14.89 21.14 -75.82
N GLY A 279 14.54 20.12 -75.02
CA GLY A 279 15.33 19.79 -73.84
C GLY A 279 14.58 19.71 -72.51
N SER A 280 14.83 18.56 -71.88
CA SER A 280 14.91 18.36 -70.42
C SER A 280 13.62 18.02 -69.69
N GLY A 281 13.51 16.72 -69.40
CA GLY A 281 12.52 16.15 -68.52
C GLY A 281 12.57 16.74 -67.12
N GLY A 282 11.40 17.15 -66.64
CA GLY A 282 11.11 17.24 -65.23
C GLY A 282 10.47 15.94 -64.81
N THR A 283 11.25 15.03 -64.23
CA THR A 283 10.73 13.90 -63.47
C THR A 283 9.89 14.44 -62.32
N PHE A 284 8.57 14.23 -62.38
CA PHE A 284 7.73 14.30 -61.19
C PHE A 284 8.21 13.19 -60.25
N VAL A 285 8.87 13.55 -59.15
CA VAL A 285 9.09 12.64 -58.03
C VAL A 285 7.76 12.56 -57.29
N THR A 286 6.92 11.62 -57.72
CA THR A 286 5.77 11.18 -56.93
C THR A 286 6.36 10.40 -55.76
N PHE A 287 6.49 11.04 -54.59
CA PHE A 287 6.69 10.28 -53.37
C PHE A 287 5.44 9.42 -53.16
N PRO A 288 5.56 8.08 -53.04
CA PRO A 288 4.43 7.29 -52.58
C PRO A 288 4.03 7.84 -51.19
N PRO A 289 2.73 7.92 -50.87
CA PRO A 289 2.31 8.24 -49.51
C PRO A 289 3.02 7.27 -48.55
N PRO A 290 3.43 7.69 -47.35
CA PRO A 290 3.98 6.75 -46.38
C PRO A 290 2.92 5.68 -46.15
N THR A 291 3.20 4.46 -46.60
CA THR A 291 2.51 3.28 -46.11
C THR A 291 2.87 3.19 -44.64
N LEU A 292 1.98 3.64 -43.77
CA LEU A 292 1.97 3.25 -42.38
C LEU A 292 1.75 1.73 -42.37
N THR A 293 2.84 0.96 -42.42
CA THR A 293 2.80 -0.41 -41.96
C THR A 293 2.52 -0.32 -40.47
N TRP A 294 1.26 -0.54 -40.10
CA TRP A 294 0.90 -0.93 -38.75
C TRP A 294 1.73 -2.18 -38.45
N VAL A 295 2.87 -1.99 -37.78
CA VAL A 295 3.54 -3.10 -37.11
C VAL A 295 2.59 -3.41 -35.97
N GLU A 296 1.76 -4.43 -36.19
CA GLU A 296 0.97 -5.03 -35.13
C GLU A 296 1.92 -5.23 -33.94
N PRO A 297 1.65 -4.63 -32.77
CA PRO A 297 2.52 -4.82 -31.62
C PRO A 297 2.64 -6.33 -31.43
N PRO A 298 3.86 -6.88 -31.25
CA PRO A 298 4.00 -8.29 -30.96
C PRO A 298 3.07 -8.60 -29.79
N PRO A 299 2.31 -9.71 -29.82
CA PRO A 299 1.45 -10.07 -28.69
C PRO A 299 2.33 -9.99 -27.45
N LEU A 300 1.94 -9.12 -26.52
CA LEU A 300 2.58 -9.02 -25.22
C LEU A 300 2.76 -10.45 -24.74
N PRO A 301 3.97 -10.89 -24.35
CA PRO A 301 4.09 -12.16 -23.68
C PRO A 301 3.11 -12.06 -22.51
N LEU A 302 2.06 -12.90 -22.55
CA LEU A 302 1.27 -13.23 -21.39
C LEU A 302 2.25 -13.86 -20.42
N ASN A 303 3.01 -13.04 -19.70
CA ASN A 303 3.68 -13.46 -18.51
C ASN A 303 2.53 -13.95 -17.64
N PRO A 304 2.42 -15.26 -17.36
CA PRO A 304 1.42 -15.71 -16.42
C PRO A 304 1.72 -14.94 -15.15
N VAL A 305 0.75 -14.19 -14.64
CA VAL A 305 0.87 -13.65 -13.29
C VAL A 305 1.01 -14.88 -12.42
N VAL A 306 2.21 -15.06 -11.87
CA VAL A 306 2.55 -16.21 -11.06
C VAL A 306 2.32 -15.79 -9.62
N CYS A 307 1.31 -16.36 -8.99
CA CYS A 307 1.03 -16.21 -7.58
C CYS A 307 1.90 -17.22 -6.83
N ASN A 308 2.48 -16.85 -5.69
CA ASN A 308 3.04 -17.85 -4.80
C ASN A 308 1.91 -18.42 -3.95
N ASP A 309 1.78 -19.75 -3.94
CA ASP A 309 0.88 -20.43 -3.01
C ASP A 309 1.28 -20.06 -1.57
N PRO A 310 0.37 -19.46 -0.76
CA PRO A 310 0.70 -19.00 0.58
C PRO A 310 1.04 -20.15 1.55
N VAL A 311 0.74 -21.41 1.19
CA VAL A 311 1.02 -22.59 2.02
C VAL A 311 2.33 -23.26 1.63
N THR A 312 2.65 -23.33 0.33
CA THR A 312 3.79 -24.12 -0.18
C THR A 312 4.93 -23.28 -0.76
N GLY A 313 4.69 -22.00 -1.05
CA GLY A 313 5.67 -21.10 -1.68
C GLY A 313 5.95 -21.44 -3.16
N VAL A 314 5.21 -22.38 -3.75
CA VAL A 314 5.39 -22.77 -5.15
C VAL A 314 4.68 -21.76 -6.06
N PRO A 315 5.32 -21.34 -7.17
CA PRO A 315 4.68 -20.52 -8.18
C PRO A 315 3.50 -21.24 -8.86
N ILE A 316 2.29 -20.69 -8.74
CA ILE A 316 1.05 -21.14 -9.39
C ILE A 316 0.50 -20.05 -10.32
N ALA A 317 -0.22 -20.44 -11.38
CA ALA A 317 -0.88 -19.48 -12.24
C ALA A 317 -2.04 -18.80 -11.49
N CYS A 318 -2.06 -17.46 -11.45
CA CYS A 318 -3.22 -16.73 -10.95
C CYS A 318 -4.35 -16.86 -11.97
N SER A 319 -5.46 -17.48 -11.58
CA SER A 319 -6.73 -17.48 -12.31
C SER A 319 -7.70 -16.45 -11.74
#